data_AF-D0RM61-F1
#
_entry.id   AF-D0RM61-F1
#
_cell.length_a   1.000
_cell.length_b   1.000
_cell.length_c   1.000
_cell.angle_alpha   90.00
_cell.angle_beta   90.00
_cell.angle_gamma   90.00
#
_symmetry.space_group_name_H-M   'P 1'
#
loop_
_entity.id
_entity.type
_entity.pdbx_description
1 polymer ?
#
loop_
_entity_poly.entity_id
_entity_poly.type
_entity_poly.pdbx_seq_one_letter_code
_entity_poly.pdbx_strand_id
1 'polypeptide(L)'
;TTSTSTKSKTRYTKTALWVDLGERRNPTLKEVNAFTTYGKCAAPTSNMTCSPVFGNDATSIAPGGVSISGFEDKISIAGFNIYLSQGRQNLTLFNQHQEVEYDGITLHRFRPSVDLLSASEKNADMGTAVPVDGVQCMAFTSGFLAYVSYPMFLYGNSSLTSNVQITMTDGVQVGQDTLYDSAGALTTEYSDKYETFVDIEAGTGKTMRALKRLMASYALSPSTSNSSFAMSDVLYPTLPTEVVIPIYWGQEGSTITDSKVDDYDSIVSLLDSMLPVLIAGIVAGVILGGAGAFVMRRRRQQTIKA
;
A
#
# COMPACT_ATOMS: atom_id res chain seq x y z
N THR A 1 -39.92 -3.91 24.26
CA THR A 1 -39.96 -3.82 22.78
C THR A 1 -38.62 -3.29 22.32
N THR A 2 -37.64 -4.19 22.17
CA THR A 2 -36.25 -3.83 21.89
C THR A 2 -36.02 -4.07 20.41
N SER A 3 -36.08 -2.99 19.63
CA SER A 3 -35.81 -2.98 18.20
C SER A 3 -34.31 -3.06 17.98
N THR A 4 -33.82 -4.27 17.72
CA THR A 4 -32.46 -4.52 17.23
C THR A 4 -32.42 -4.08 15.78
N SER A 5 -31.89 -2.89 15.51
CA SER A 5 -31.58 -2.43 14.16
C SER A 5 -30.44 -3.26 13.59
N THR A 6 -30.77 -4.26 12.78
CA THR A 6 -29.85 -4.99 11.94
C THR A 6 -29.34 -4.05 10.85
N LYS A 7 -28.21 -3.36 11.10
CA LYS A 7 -27.42 -2.77 10.01
C LYS A 7 -26.81 -3.91 9.20
N SER A 8 -27.51 -4.31 8.14
CA SER A 8 -26.94 -5.10 7.05
C SER A 8 -25.81 -4.27 6.42
N LYS A 9 -24.57 -4.46 6.86
CA LYS A 9 -23.38 -4.02 6.11
C LYS A 9 -23.32 -4.90 4.87
N THR A 10 -23.88 -4.42 3.76
CA THR A 10 -23.65 -5.02 2.44
C THR A 10 -22.14 -4.99 2.22
N ARG A 11 -21.49 -6.16 2.30
CA ARG A 11 -20.05 -6.31 2.06
C ARG A 11 -19.85 -6.13 0.57
N TYR A 12 -19.53 -4.92 0.11
CA TYR A 12 -19.26 -4.66 -1.31
C TYR A 12 -18.06 -5.51 -1.73
N THR A 13 -18.30 -6.51 -2.58
CA THR A 13 -17.24 -7.39 -3.12
C THR A 13 -16.60 -6.82 -4.37
N LYS A 14 -17.27 -5.87 -5.03
CA LYS A 14 -16.80 -5.14 -6.22
C LYS A 14 -17.31 -3.70 -6.20
N THR A 15 -16.52 -2.80 -6.77
CA THR A 15 -16.86 -1.38 -6.94
C THR A 15 -16.72 -0.98 -8.39
N ALA A 16 -17.72 -0.28 -8.95
CA ALA A 16 -17.60 0.28 -10.29
C ALA A 16 -16.55 1.40 -10.23
N LEU A 17 -15.49 1.26 -11.03
CA LEU A 17 -14.30 2.11 -10.91
C LEU A 17 -14.15 3.03 -12.12
N TRP A 18 -14.13 2.44 -13.31
CA TRP A 18 -13.72 3.12 -14.53
C TRP A 18 -14.54 2.67 -15.73
N VAL A 19 -14.61 3.53 -16.74
CA VAL A 19 -15.16 3.21 -18.06
C VAL A 19 -14.09 3.55 -19.09
N ASP A 20 -13.69 2.57 -19.88
CA ASP A 20 -12.79 2.77 -21.00
C ASP A 20 -13.47 3.69 -22.04
N LEU A 21 -12.78 4.80 -22.33
CA LEU A 21 -13.20 5.86 -23.24
C LEU A 21 -12.69 5.60 -24.67
N GLY A 22 -11.87 4.58 -24.88
CA GLY A 22 -11.19 4.27 -26.14
C GLY A 22 -10.00 5.18 -26.45
N GLU A 23 -9.80 6.23 -25.66
CA GLU A 23 -8.69 7.16 -25.77
C GLU A 23 -8.27 7.72 -24.41
N ARG A 24 -7.02 8.16 -24.32
CA ARG A 24 -6.43 8.68 -23.09
C ARG A 24 -6.80 10.15 -22.89
N ARG A 25 -8.00 10.41 -22.38
CA ARG A 25 -8.53 11.75 -22.08
C ARG A 25 -9.36 11.77 -20.81
N ASN A 26 -9.69 12.97 -20.33
CA ASN A 26 -10.70 13.11 -19.30
C ASN A 26 -12.10 12.70 -19.79
N PRO A 27 -12.92 12.08 -18.93
CA PRO A 27 -14.32 11.90 -19.25
C PRO A 27 -15.03 13.25 -19.29
N THR A 28 -15.92 13.42 -20.26
CA THR A 28 -16.76 14.61 -20.37
C THR A 28 -17.80 14.63 -19.25
N LEU A 29 -18.29 15.82 -18.90
CA LEU A 29 -19.35 15.95 -17.90
C LEU A 29 -20.62 15.16 -18.26
N LYS A 30 -20.90 15.00 -19.57
CA LYS A 30 -22.03 14.16 -20.05
C LYS A 30 -21.80 12.68 -19.74
N GLU A 31 -20.60 12.15 -19.97
CA GLU A 31 -20.25 10.76 -19.67
C GLU A 31 -20.28 10.50 -18.16
N VAL A 32 -19.72 11.41 -17.36
CA VAL A 32 -19.75 11.32 -15.89
C VAL A 32 -21.18 11.32 -15.37
N ASN A 33 -22.05 12.21 -15.87
CA ASN A 33 -23.46 12.24 -15.46
C ASN A 33 -24.20 10.96 -15.87
N ALA A 34 -23.95 10.45 -17.07
CA ALA A 34 -24.58 9.22 -17.56
C ALA A 34 -24.18 8.00 -16.72
N PHE A 35 -22.95 7.96 -16.19
CA PHE A 35 -22.45 6.84 -15.39
C PHE A 35 -23.34 6.49 -14.19
N THR A 36 -24.02 7.47 -13.58
CA THR A 36 -24.96 7.21 -12.48
C THR A 36 -26.10 6.25 -12.86
N THR A 37 -26.45 6.17 -14.14
CA THR A 37 -27.55 5.33 -14.65
C THR A 37 -27.12 3.87 -14.89
N TYR A 38 -25.88 3.64 -15.31
CA TYR A 38 -25.39 2.31 -15.74
C TYR A 38 -24.20 1.76 -14.93
N GLY A 39 -23.60 2.56 -14.05
CA GLY A 39 -22.40 2.25 -13.26
C GLY A 39 -22.62 1.21 -12.17
N LYS A 40 -22.96 -0.03 -12.54
CA LYS A 40 -23.32 -1.12 -11.62
C LYS A 40 -22.56 -2.41 -11.95
N CYS A 41 -21.92 -2.99 -10.93
CA CYS A 41 -21.16 -4.25 -11.09
C CYS A 41 -22.00 -5.53 -11.15
N ALA A 42 -23.32 -5.43 -11.04
CA ALA A 42 -24.22 -6.58 -11.21
C ALA A 42 -24.37 -6.99 -12.69
N ALA A 43 -24.32 -6.01 -13.60
CA ALA A 43 -24.42 -6.21 -15.04
C ALA A 43 -23.55 -5.14 -15.73
N PRO A 44 -22.21 -5.26 -15.66
CA PRO A 44 -21.33 -4.25 -16.19
C PRO A 44 -21.41 -4.18 -17.72
N THR A 45 -21.30 -2.98 -18.28
CA THR A 45 -21.06 -2.83 -19.72
C THR A 45 -19.67 -3.37 -20.07
N SER A 46 -19.44 -3.73 -21.33
CA SER A 46 -18.19 -4.35 -21.77
C SER A 46 -16.95 -3.48 -21.55
N ASN A 47 -17.13 -2.16 -21.54
CA ASN A 47 -16.08 -1.18 -21.33
C ASN A 47 -15.99 -0.68 -19.89
N MET A 48 -16.72 -1.26 -18.93
CA MET A 48 -16.69 -0.81 -17.53
C MET A 48 -15.91 -1.78 -16.65
N THR A 49 -14.96 -1.25 -15.91
CA THR A 49 -14.17 -2.00 -14.94
C THR A 49 -14.83 -1.98 -13.57
N CYS A 50 -15.06 -3.19 -13.05
CA CYS A 50 -15.50 -3.43 -11.68
C CYS A 50 -14.35 -3.99 -10.86
N SER A 51 -13.75 -3.12 -10.05
CA SER A 51 -12.63 -3.45 -9.19
C SER A 51 -13.10 -4.37 -8.04
N PRO A 52 -12.59 -5.61 -7.94
CA PRO A 52 -12.88 -6.47 -6.80
C PRO A 52 -12.22 -5.93 -5.53
N VAL A 53 -12.79 -6.23 -4.36
CA VAL A 53 -12.18 -5.91 -3.07
C VAL A 53 -11.48 -7.15 -2.53
N PHE A 54 -10.15 -7.20 -2.59
CA PHE A 54 -9.36 -8.33 -2.09
C PHE A 54 -8.01 -7.90 -1.52
N GLY A 55 -7.30 -8.83 -0.87
CA GLY A 55 -6.05 -8.52 -0.18
C GLY A 55 -6.26 -8.21 1.29
N ASN A 56 -5.17 -7.87 1.98
CA ASN A 56 -5.19 -7.47 3.38
C ASN A 56 -5.29 -5.94 3.52
N ASP A 57 -5.25 -5.45 4.75
CA ASP A 57 -5.26 -4.04 5.12
C ASP A 57 -3.84 -3.50 5.43
N ALA A 58 -2.80 -4.23 5.02
CA ALA A 58 -1.40 -3.97 5.32
C ALA A 58 -1.02 -3.98 6.82
N THR A 59 -1.85 -4.52 7.71
CA THR A 59 -1.50 -4.60 9.15
C THR A 59 -0.55 -5.74 9.49
N SER A 60 -0.51 -6.79 8.66
CA SER A 60 0.40 -7.92 8.82
C SER A 60 0.51 -8.77 7.56
N ILE A 61 1.60 -9.52 7.50
CA ILE A 61 1.82 -10.64 6.58
C ILE A 61 1.91 -11.95 7.38
N ALA A 62 2.09 -13.08 6.70
CA ALA A 62 2.37 -14.32 7.38
C ALA A 62 3.69 -14.22 8.17
N PRO A 63 3.72 -14.61 9.46
CA PRO A 63 4.93 -14.53 10.28
C PRO A 63 6.01 -15.49 9.77
N GLY A 64 7.28 -15.07 9.85
CA GLY A 64 8.43 -15.98 9.68
C GLY A 64 8.57 -16.98 10.84
N GLY A 65 8.14 -16.56 12.03
CA GLY A 65 8.12 -17.37 13.24
C GLY A 65 9.42 -17.27 14.05
N VAL A 66 9.57 -18.22 14.97
CA VAL A 66 10.73 -18.37 15.86
C VAL A 66 11.36 -19.72 15.61
N SER A 67 12.68 -19.74 15.46
CA SER A 67 13.49 -20.95 15.32
C SER A 67 14.53 -21.04 16.45
N ILE A 68 15.41 -22.03 16.39
CA ILE A 68 16.55 -22.17 17.31
C ILE A 68 17.59 -21.04 17.17
N SER A 69 17.45 -20.16 16.19
CA SER A 69 18.28 -18.96 16.07
C SER A 69 17.56 -17.68 16.51
N GLY A 70 16.38 -17.79 17.13
CA GLY A 70 15.54 -16.66 17.50
C GLY A 70 14.44 -16.39 16.47
N PHE A 71 13.93 -15.16 16.44
CA PHE A 71 12.99 -14.72 15.41
C PHE A 71 13.62 -14.80 14.01
N GLU A 72 12.79 -15.05 13.00
CA GLU A 72 13.23 -14.91 11.61
C GLU A 72 13.66 -13.47 11.33
N ASP A 73 14.82 -13.31 10.68
CA ASP A 73 15.44 -12.01 10.39
C ASP A 73 15.15 -11.53 8.96
N LYS A 74 14.42 -12.32 8.17
CA LYS A 74 14.19 -12.07 6.74
C LYS A 74 12.75 -12.29 6.33
N ILE A 75 12.30 -11.47 5.39
CA ILE A 75 11.01 -11.65 4.71
C ILE A 75 11.23 -12.23 3.32
N SER A 76 10.72 -13.45 3.11
CA SER A 76 10.88 -14.23 1.87
C SER A 76 9.87 -13.87 0.78
N ILE A 77 8.79 -13.17 1.10
CA ILE A 77 7.80 -12.75 0.10
C ILE A 77 8.31 -11.53 -0.69
N ALA A 78 8.12 -11.57 -2.01
CA ALA A 78 8.46 -10.45 -2.90
C ALA A 78 7.45 -9.30 -2.80
N GLY A 79 6.23 -9.56 -2.32
CA GLY A 79 5.19 -8.56 -2.15
C GLY A 79 3.85 -9.17 -1.75
N PHE A 80 2.89 -8.31 -1.42
CA PHE A 80 1.53 -8.71 -1.07
C PHE A 80 0.50 -7.67 -1.52
N ASN A 81 -0.75 -8.09 -1.68
CA ASN A 81 -1.83 -7.23 -2.17
C ASN A 81 -2.63 -6.62 -1.02
N ILE A 82 -2.95 -5.34 -1.17
CA ILE A 82 -3.80 -4.57 -0.27
C ILE A 82 -4.95 -3.95 -1.05
N TYR A 83 -6.07 -3.68 -0.40
CA TYR A 83 -7.13 -2.86 -0.98
C TYR A 83 -7.02 -1.40 -0.52
N LEU A 84 -6.76 -0.48 -1.44
CA LEU A 84 -6.76 0.95 -1.17
C LEU A 84 -8.15 1.53 -1.40
N SER A 85 -8.89 1.79 -0.32
CA SER A 85 -10.27 2.27 -0.41
C SER A 85 -10.39 3.65 -1.08
N GLN A 86 -9.41 4.53 -0.90
CA GLN A 86 -9.36 5.86 -1.49
C GLN A 86 -9.28 5.82 -3.03
N GLY A 87 -8.46 4.92 -3.58
CA GLY A 87 -8.35 4.68 -5.03
C GLY A 87 -9.32 3.61 -5.55
N ARG A 88 -10.10 2.99 -4.67
CA ARG A 88 -11.04 1.89 -4.97
C ARG A 88 -10.42 0.75 -5.79
N GLN A 89 -9.13 0.50 -5.58
CA GLN A 89 -8.36 -0.50 -6.31
C GLN A 89 -7.44 -1.30 -5.39
N ASN A 90 -7.11 -2.51 -5.82
CA ASN A 90 -6.08 -3.31 -5.16
C ASN A 90 -4.73 -2.90 -5.69
N LEU A 91 -3.75 -2.79 -4.81
CA LEU A 91 -2.37 -2.53 -5.17
C LEU A 91 -1.46 -3.55 -4.51
N THR A 92 -0.31 -3.80 -5.14
CA THR A 92 0.73 -4.67 -4.59
C THR A 92 1.76 -3.79 -3.90
N LEU A 93 2.07 -4.13 -2.65
CA LEU A 93 3.24 -3.62 -1.94
C LEU A 93 4.39 -4.60 -2.17
N PHE A 94 5.48 -4.11 -2.73
CA PHE A 94 6.67 -4.90 -3.06
C PHE A 94 7.73 -4.73 -1.99
N ASN A 95 8.36 -5.85 -1.60
CA ASN A 95 9.51 -5.84 -0.72
C ASN A 95 10.64 -5.08 -1.42
N GLN A 96 11.14 -4.03 -0.77
CA GLN A 96 12.24 -3.23 -1.30
C GLN A 96 13.61 -3.87 -1.03
N HIS A 97 13.64 -4.98 -0.28
CA HIS A 97 14.85 -5.62 0.23
C HIS A 97 15.73 -4.63 1.01
N GLN A 98 15.07 -3.65 1.65
CA GLN A 98 15.69 -2.63 2.48
C GLN A 98 15.34 -2.90 3.94
N GLU A 99 16.38 -2.99 4.77
CA GLU A 99 16.27 -3.03 6.23
C GLU A 99 16.30 -1.60 6.79
N VAL A 100 15.46 -1.36 7.78
CA VAL A 100 15.31 -0.07 8.47
C VAL A 100 15.28 -0.36 9.96
N GLU A 101 16.23 0.23 10.69
CA GLU A 101 16.24 0.17 12.15
C GLU A 101 15.23 1.15 12.73
N TYR A 102 14.40 0.67 13.66
CA TYR A 102 13.43 1.48 14.38
C TYR A 102 13.34 1.02 15.84
N ASP A 103 13.74 1.88 16.78
CA ASP A 103 13.77 1.59 18.21
C ASP A 103 14.45 0.25 18.58
N GLY A 104 15.54 -0.09 17.86
CA GLY A 104 16.29 -1.33 18.07
C GLY A 104 15.70 -2.57 17.39
N ILE A 105 14.62 -2.42 16.62
CA ILE A 105 13.98 -3.48 15.86
C ILE A 105 14.31 -3.31 14.37
N THR A 106 14.86 -4.36 13.76
CA THR A 106 15.05 -4.42 12.30
C THR A 106 13.72 -4.65 11.59
N LEU A 107 13.33 -3.70 10.75
CA LEU A 107 12.12 -3.77 9.93
C LEU A 107 12.47 -3.85 8.44
N HIS A 108 11.60 -4.47 7.65
CA HIS A 108 11.76 -4.56 6.20
C HIS A 108 10.71 -3.72 5.49
N ARG A 109 11.19 -2.87 4.58
CA ARG A 109 10.35 -1.89 3.89
C ARG A 109 9.65 -2.48 2.67
N PHE A 110 8.36 -2.21 2.58
CA PHE A 110 7.52 -2.46 1.42
C PHE A 110 6.95 -1.15 0.88
N ARG A 111 6.89 -1.02 -0.45
CA ARG A 111 6.35 0.15 -1.14
C ARG A 111 5.49 -0.27 -2.33
N PRO A 112 4.48 0.52 -2.73
CA PRO A 112 3.88 0.34 -4.04
C PRO A 112 4.92 0.60 -5.15
N SER A 113 4.71 0.05 -6.34
CA SER A 113 5.58 0.33 -7.49
C SER A 113 5.57 1.82 -7.84
N VAL A 114 6.72 2.37 -8.26
CA VAL A 114 6.81 3.73 -8.82
C VAL A 114 5.98 3.86 -10.11
N ASP A 115 5.79 2.76 -10.84
CA ASP A 115 4.97 2.70 -12.06
C ASP A 115 3.48 2.48 -11.77
N LEU A 116 3.05 2.50 -10.49
CA LEU A 116 1.66 2.27 -10.11
C LEU A 116 0.70 3.22 -10.84
N LEU A 117 1.13 4.48 -11.04
CA LEU A 117 0.32 5.52 -11.69
C LEU A 117 0.74 5.83 -13.14
N SER A 118 1.57 4.98 -13.74
CA SER A 118 2.02 5.10 -15.13
C SER A 118 1.09 4.33 -16.08
N ALA A 119 1.05 4.75 -17.34
CA ALA A 119 0.26 4.06 -18.36
C ALA A 119 0.78 2.63 -18.61
N SER A 120 -0.13 1.67 -18.54
CA SER A 120 0.08 0.27 -18.95
C SER A 120 -1.27 -0.35 -19.28
N GLU A 121 -1.29 -1.47 -20.00
CA GLU A 121 -2.53 -2.19 -20.31
C GLU A 121 -3.33 -2.52 -19.04
N LYS A 122 -2.63 -3.00 -17.99
CA LYS A 122 -3.24 -3.30 -16.69
C LYS A 122 -3.82 -2.05 -16.01
N ASN A 123 -3.14 -0.91 -16.12
CA ASN A 123 -3.51 0.33 -15.44
C ASN A 123 -4.63 1.09 -16.19
N ALA A 124 -4.75 0.92 -17.51
CA ALA A 124 -5.78 1.55 -18.34
C ALA A 124 -7.19 1.19 -17.86
N ASP A 125 -7.40 -0.06 -17.43
CA ASP A 125 -8.67 -0.54 -16.90
C ASP A 125 -9.06 0.14 -15.58
N MET A 126 -8.14 0.81 -14.89
CA MET A 126 -8.35 1.38 -13.55
C MET A 126 -8.53 2.90 -13.56
N GLY A 127 -8.57 3.52 -14.74
CA GLY A 127 -8.58 4.98 -14.89
C GLY A 127 -7.24 5.61 -14.49
N THR A 128 -6.20 4.80 -14.36
CA THR A 128 -4.85 5.25 -14.06
C THR A 128 -4.21 5.85 -15.29
N ALA A 129 -3.34 6.82 -15.08
CA ALA A 129 -2.63 7.56 -16.11
C ALA A 129 -3.56 8.37 -17.02
N VAL A 130 -4.77 8.70 -16.55
CA VAL A 130 -5.76 9.51 -17.26
C VAL A 130 -5.91 10.87 -16.56
N PRO A 131 -5.66 12.00 -17.25
CA PRO A 131 -5.28 12.11 -18.66
C PRO A 131 -3.78 11.85 -18.91
N VAL A 132 -2.93 11.96 -17.88
CA VAL A 132 -1.47 11.85 -17.97
C VAL A 132 -0.91 10.96 -16.86
N ASP A 133 0.35 10.54 -16.96
CA ASP A 133 0.98 9.64 -15.97
C ASP A 133 1.10 10.35 -14.61
N GLY A 134 0.96 9.61 -13.52
CA GLY A 134 1.06 10.13 -12.15
C GLY A 134 -0.28 10.38 -11.46
N VAL A 135 -1.41 10.12 -12.12
CA VAL A 135 -2.75 10.30 -11.56
C VAL A 135 -3.64 9.08 -11.82
N GLN A 136 -4.58 8.84 -10.90
CA GLN A 136 -5.73 7.98 -11.11
C GLN A 136 -6.99 8.83 -11.19
N CYS A 137 -7.71 8.76 -12.30
CA CYS A 137 -8.97 9.46 -12.50
C CYS A 137 -10.10 8.78 -11.73
N MET A 138 -10.70 9.52 -10.81
CA MET A 138 -11.82 9.08 -9.97
C MET A 138 -13.15 9.66 -10.45
N ALA A 139 -13.20 10.23 -11.65
CA ALA A 139 -14.30 11.09 -12.07
C ALA A 139 -15.67 10.41 -12.11
N PHE A 140 -15.74 9.18 -12.63
CA PHE A 140 -16.97 8.40 -12.64
C PHE A 140 -17.49 8.10 -11.23
N THR A 141 -16.59 7.83 -10.29
CA THR A 141 -16.97 7.49 -8.90
C THR A 141 -17.30 8.71 -8.03
N SER A 142 -16.78 9.88 -8.40
CA SER A 142 -16.95 11.13 -7.64
C SER A 142 -18.01 12.07 -8.23
N GLY A 143 -18.33 11.93 -9.53
CA GLY A 143 -19.32 12.76 -10.22
C GLY A 143 -18.76 14.06 -10.82
N PHE A 144 -17.45 14.28 -10.75
CA PHE A 144 -16.75 15.43 -11.32
C PHE A 144 -15.27 15.06 -11.53
N LEU A 145 -14.47 15.88 -12.23
CA LEU A 145 -13.06 15.54 -12.47
C LEU A 145 -12.23 15.61 -11.17
N ALA A 146 -12.05 14.45 -10.55
CA ALA A 146 -11.22 14.25 -9.37
C ALA A 146 -10.13 13.21 -9.63
N TYR A 147 -8.98 13.41 -9.00
CA TYR A 147 -7.81 12.58 -9.20
C TYR A 147 -7.13 12.25 -7.87
N VAL A 148 -6.62 11.04 -7.76
CA VAL A 148 -5.73 10.60 -6.69
C VAL A 148 -4.32 10.42 -7.26
N SER A 149 -3.31 10.86 -6.51
CA SER A 149 -1.90 10.79 -6.92
C SER A 149 -0.99 10.64 -5.72
N TYR A 150 0.30 10.38 -5.94
CA TYR A 150 1.30 10.61 -4.91
C TYR A 150 1.43 12.12 -4.60
N PRO A 151 1.84 12.50 -3.38
CA PRO A 151 2.12 13.91 -3.06
C PRO A 151 3.02 14.56 -4.11
N MET A 152 2.79 15.84 -4.40
CA MET A 152 3.61 16.62 -5.35
C MET A 152 3.68 16.02 -6.77
N PHE A 153 2.75 15.11 -7.12
CA PHE A 153 2.81 14.31 -8.34
C PHE A 153 4.10 13.49 -8.49
N LEU A 154 4.61 12.89 -7.40
CA LEU A 154 5.72 11.93 -7.51
C LEU A 154 5.42 10.87 -8.58
N TYR A 155 6.45 10.53 -9.35
CA TYR A 155 6.45 9.63 -10.50
C TYR A 155 5.53 10.05 -11.66
N GLY A 156 4.98 11.27 -11.60
CA GLY A 156 4.08 11.79 -12.62
C GLY A 156 4.75 12.50 -13.78
N ASN A 157 3.96 12.74 -14.81
CA ASN A 157 4.38 13.50 -15.99
C ASN A 157 4.64 14.97 -15.63
N SER A 158 5.68 15.60 -16.20
CA SER A 158 6.03 17.00 -15.93
C SER A 158 4.95 18.01 -16.34
N SER A 159 4.02 17.65 -17.21
CA SER A 159 2.87 18.50 -17.54
C SER A 159 1.98 18.80 -16.34
N LEU A 160 1.95 17.92 -15.33
CA LEU A 160 1.14 18.11 -14.11
C LEU A 160 1.60 19.29 -13.26
N THR A 161 2.82 19.78 -13.44
CA THR A 161 3.37 20.94 -12.73
C THR A 161 3.63 22.14 -13.65
N SER A 162 3.24 22.05 -14.93
CA SER A 162 3.47 23.12 -15.92
C SER A 162 2.55 24.33 -15.72
N ASN A 163 1.30 24.08 -15.32
CA ASN A 163 0.26 25.10 -15.16
C ASN A 163 -0.09 25.40 -13.69
N VAL A 164 0.61 24.76 -12.75
CA VAL A 164 0.39 24.91 -11.31
C VAL A 164 1.72 25.04 -10.59
N GLN A 165 1.81 25.97 -9.64
CA GLN A 165 2.97 26.11 -8.79
C GLN A 165 2.68 25.43 -7.45
N ILE A 166 3.50 24.44 -7.11
CA ILE A 166 3.42 23.75 -5.83
C ILE A 166 4.70 24.10 -5.07
N THR A 167 4.55 24.65 -3.87
CA THR A 167 5.68 24.94 -2.97
C THR A 167 5.68 23.91 -1.85
N MET A 168 6.80 23.21 -1.68
CA MET A 168 7.00 22.23 -0.62
C MET A 168 7.20 22.90 0.74
N THR A 169 7.20 22.11 1.81
CA THR A 169 7.27 22.63 3.19
C THR A 169 8.62 23.28 3.52
N ASP A 170 9.66 23.01 2.74
CA ASP A 170 10.98 23.62 2.81
C ASP A 170 11.08 24.93 2.00
N GLY A 171 10.00 25.34 1.33
CA GLY A 171 9.96 26.54 0.49
C GLY A 171 10.46 26.32 -0.94
N VAL A 172 10.83 25.10 -1.32
CA VAL A 172 11.30 24.78 -2.67
C VAL A 172 10.11 24.48 -3.58
N GLN A 173 10.15 25.00 -4.81
CA GLN A 173 9.11 24.72 -5.80
C GLN A 173 9.28 23.30 -6.35
N VAL A 174 8.17 22.58 -6.48
CA VAL A 174 8.14 21.25 -7.09
C VAL A 174 8.54 21.35 -8.56
N GLY A 175 9.57 20.58 -8.91
CA GLY A 175 10.13 20.44 -10.25
C GLY A 175 10.77 19.06 -10.40
N GLN A 176 11.00 18.64 -11.63
CA GLN A 176 11.69 17.37 -11.90
C GLN A 176 13.16 17.44 -11.42
N ASP A 177 13.79 18.59 -11.59
CA ASP A 177 15.16 18.91 -11.16
C ASP A 177 15.31 19.10 -9.65
N THR A 178 14.21 19.36 -8.93
CA THR A 178 14.23 19.48 -7.46
C THR A 178 13.91 18.16 -6.77
N LEU A 179 12.97 17.38 -7.31
CA LEU A 179 12.57 16.10 -6.72
C LEU A 179 13.54 14.96 -7.04
N TYR A 180 14.06 14.90 -8.26
CA TYR A 180 14.84 13.76 -8.74
C TYR A 180 16.30 14.12 -8.95
N ASP A 181 17.18 13.14 -8.73
CA ASP A 181 18.59 13.26 -9.07
C ASP A 181 18.83 13.12 -10.59
N SER A 182 20.09 13.26 -11.01
CA SER A 182 20.47 13.14 -12.42
C SER A 182 20.22 11.74 -13.03
N ALA A 183 20.02 10.71 -12.20
CA ALA A 183 19.67 9.36 -12.64
C ALA A 183 18.14 9.16 -12.71
N GLY A 184 17.34 10.17 -12.34
CA GLY A 184 15.88 10.11 -12.30
C GLY A 184 15.33 9.43 -11.05
N ALA A 185 16.17 9.18 -10.03
CA ALA A 185 15.73 8.62 -8.76
C ALA A 185 15.27 9.74 -7.81
N LEU A 186 14.21 9.49 -7.05
CA LEU A 186 13.72 10.43 -6.04
C LEU A 186 14.81 10.64 -4.99
N THR A 187 15.13 11.90 -4.69
CA THR A 187 16.16 12.20 -3.68
C THR A 187 15.73 11.69 -2.30
N THR A 188 16.70 11.27 -1.49
CA THR A 188 16.44 10.70 -0.15
C THR A 188 15.65 11.67 0.74
N GLU A 189 15.92 12.98 0.60
CA GLU A 189 15.19 14.03 1.33
C GLU A 189 13.68 13.97 1.10
N TYR A 190 13.24 13.69 -0.13
CA TYR A 190 11.83 13.66 -0.49
C TYR A 190 11.22 12.25 -0.42
N SER A 191 12.04 11.20 -0.52
CA SER A 191 11.62 9.81 -0.29
C SER A 191 10.95 9.66 1.08
N ASP A 192 11.62 10.08 2.15
CA ASP A 192 11.07 9.93 3.51
C ASP A 192 9.89 10.86 3.79
N LYS A 193 9.79 12.01 3.11
CA LYS A 193 8.70 12.99 3.30
C LYS A 193 7.41 12.59 2.57
N TYR A 194 7.51 12.03 1.37
CA TYR A 194 6.36 11.95 0.47
C TYR A 194 6.00 10.53 0.00
N GLU A 195 6.89 9.54 0.11
CA GLU A 195 6.56 8.18 -0.34
C GLU A 195 5.61 7.45 0.61
N THR A 196 4.83 6.54 0.05
CA THR A 196 4.02 5.60 0.83
C THR A 196 4.83 4.33 1.10
N PHE A 197 4.90 3.90 2.36
CA PHE A 197 5.58 2.67 2.73
C PHE A 197 4.94 1.99 3.94
N VAL A 198 5.27 0.71 4.12
CA VAL A 198 5.05 -0.05 5.34
C VAL A 198 6.35 -0.79 5.70
N ASP A 199 6.73 -0.74 6.96
CA ASP A 199 7.90 -1.42 7.51
C ASP A 199 7.40 -2.54 8.45
N ILE A 200 7.82 -3.76 8.15
CA ILE A 200 7.31 -5.00 8.75
C ILE A 200 8.46 -5.74 9.43
N GLU A 201 8.23 -6.20 10.65
CA GLU A 201 9.16 -7.07 11.37
C GLU A 201 9.00 -8.53 10.91
N ALA A 202 10.12 -9.21 10.62
CA ALA A 202 10.12 -10.49 9.92
C ALA A 202 9.57 -11.65 10.76
N GLY A 203 9.93 -11.74 12.04
CA GLY A 203 9.56 -12.85 12.91
C GLY A 203 8.05 -12.94 13.16
N THR A 204 7.44 -11.81 13.52
CA THR A 204 6.01 -11.68 13.82
C THR A 204 5.17 -11.39 12.58
N GLY A 205 5.77 -10.90 11.50
CA GLY A 205 5.07 -10.45 10.29
C GLY A 205 4.19 -9.23 10.54
N LYS A 206 4.38 -8.50 11.65
CA LYS A 206 3.57 -7.32 12.00
C LYS A 206 4.14 -6.06 11.39
N THR A 207 3.24 -5.23 10.87
CA THR A 207 3.58 -3.87 10.45
C THR A 207 3.80 -3.01 11.70
N MET A 208 5.02 -2.54 11.89
CA MET A 208 5.40 -1.71 13.04
C MET A 208 5.46 -0.24 12.69
N ARG A 209 5.63 0.11 11.41
CA ARG A 209 5.54 1.49 10.91
C ARG A 209 4.87 1.50 9.55
N ALA A 210 3.93 2.40 9.34
CA ALA A 210 3.23 2.55 8.08
C ALA A 210 2.91 4.01 7.84
N LEU A 211 3.27 4.54 6.67
CA LEU A 211 2.91 5.88 6.23
C LEU A 211 2.25 5.79 4.87
N LYS A 212 0.95 6.05 4.82
CA LYS A 212 0.16 6.15 3.59
C LYS A 212 -0.02 7.61 3.23
N ARG A 213 0.44 8.02 2.06
CA ARG A 213 0.44 9.41 1.60
C ARG A 213 -0.20 9.50 0.23
N LEU A 214 -1.25 10.32 0.14
CA LEU A 214 -2.02 10.51 -1.08
C LEU A 214 -2.35 11.98 -1.27
N MET A 215 -2.46 12.40 -2.52
CA MET A 215 -2.87 13.73 -2.93
C MET A 215 -4.17 13.69 -3.70
N ALA A 216 -5.10 14.56 -3.31
CA ALA A 216 -6.34 14.81 -4.03
C ALA A 216 -6.17 16.05 -4.91
N SER A 217 -6.52 15.89 -6.17
CA SER A 217 -6.51 16.97 -7.16
C SER A 217 -7.84 17.04 -7.89
N TYR A 218 -8.21 18.23 -8.37
CA TYR A 218 -9.44 18.44 -9.13
C TYR A 218 -9.16 19.20 -10.42
N ALA A 219 -10.03 19.03 -11.41
CA ALA A 219 -10.01 19.83 -12.62
C ALA A 219 -11.43 20.35 -12.95
N LEU A 220 -11.51 21.46 -13.69
CA LEU A 220 -12.77 21.94 -14.23
C LEU A 220 -13.03 21.27 -15.58
N SER A 221 -14.19 20.63 -15.75
CA SER A 221 -14.60 20.12 -17.06
C SER A 221 -15.11 21.25 -17.95
N PRO A 222 -15.04 21.08 -19.27
CA PRO A 222 -15.81 21.90 -20.21
C PRO A 222 -17.31 21.83 -19.92
N SER A 223 -18.03 22.93 -20.21
CA SER A 223 -19.48 23.02 -20.09
C SER A 223 -20.17 22.07 -21.07
N THR A 224 -21.30 21.49 -20.64
CA THR A 224 -22.14 20.62 -21.51
C THR A 224 -22.87 21.40 -22.59
N SER A 225 -23.08 22.70 -22.41
CA SER A 225 -23.76 23.56 -23.38
C SER A 225 -22.80 24.16 -24.40
N ASN A 226 -21.54 24.37 -24.04
CA ASN A 226 -20.49 24.85 -24.94
C ASN A 226 -19.12 24.41 -24.41
N SER A 227 -18.44 23.53 -25.14
CA SER A 227 -17.14 22.98 -24.74
C SER A 227 -15.99 23.98 -24.75
N SER A 228 -16.21 25.21 -25.26
CA SER A 228 -15.21 26.29 -25.22
C SER A 228 -15.19 27.04 -23.89
N PHE A 229 -16.18 26.80 -23.02
CA PHE A 229 -16.27 27.43 -21.70
C PHE A 229 -16.10 26.39 -20.59
N ALA A 230 -15.56 26.83 -19.45
CA ALA A 230 -15.52 26.00 -18.25
C ALA A 230 -16.93 25.75 -17.71
N MET A 231 -17.15 24.65 -16.99
CA MET A 231 -18.43 24.43 -16.28
C MET A 231 -18.77 25.56 -15.29
N SER A 232 -17.76 26.34 -14.87
CA SER A 232 -17.88 27.52 -14.00
C SER A 232 -18.19 28.83 -14.77
N ASP A 233 -18.68 28.74 -16.01
CA ASP A 233 -18.91 29.85 -16.95
C ASP A 233 -19.61 31.08 -16.35
N VAL A 234 -20.46 30.86 -15.33
CA VAL A 234 -21.21 31.94 -14.66
C VAL A 234 -20.31 32.90 -13.86
N LEU A 235 -19.23 32.42 -13.26
CA LEU A 235 -18.37 33.23 -12.38
C LEU A 235 -16.98 33.47 -12.97
N TYR A 236 -16.43 32.50 -13.71
CA TYR A 236 -15.07 32.57 -14.24
C TYR A 236 -14.98 31.86 -15.61
N PRO A 237 -15.45 32.50 -16.70
CA PRO A 237 -15.54 31.90 -18.03
C PRO A 237 -14.17 31.66 -18.69
N THR A 238 -13.13 32.37 -18.25
CA THR A 238 -11.77 32.29 -18.81
C THR A 238 -10.86 31.29 -18.08
N LEU A 239 -11.38 30.55 -17.09
CA LEU A 239 -10.55 29.56 -16.39
C LEU A 239 -10.21 28.42 -17.35
N PRO A 240 -8.94 27.98 -17.40
CA PRO A 240 -8.56 26.84 -18.19
C PRO A 240 -9.24 25.58 -17.63
N THR A 241 -9.83 24.79 -18.53
CA THR A 241 -10.41 23.50 -18.21
C THR A 241 -9.33 22.42 -18.22
N GLU A 242 -9.62 21.30 -17.57
CA GLU A 242 -8.82 20.07 -17.60
C GLU A 242 -7.38 20.21 -17.08
N VAL A 243 -7.06 21.33 -16.42
CA VAL A 243 -5.84 21.49 -15.62
C VAL A 243 -6.05 20.78 -14.29
N VAL A 244 -5.19 19.80 -13.99
CA VAL A 244 -5.23 19.06 -12.72
C VAL A 244 -4.59 19.91 -11.62
N ILE A 245 -5.41 20.44 -10.72
CA ILE A 245 -4.98 21.32 -9.64
C ILE A 245 -4.88 20.52 -8.34
N PRO A 246 -3.69 20.40 -7.74
CA PRO A 246 -3.54 19.76 -6.43
C PRO A 246 -4.16 20.64 -5.35
N ILE A 247 -5.02 20.05 -4.52
CA ILE A 247 -5.73 20.81 -3.45
C ILE A 247 -5.12 20.53 -2.09
N TYR A 248 -4.94 19.24 -1.78
CA TYR A 248 -4.31 18.81 -0.54
C TYR A 248 -3.70 17.43 -0.72
N TRP A 249 -2.68 17.16 0.07
CA TRP A 249 -2.20 15.81 0.32
C TRP A 249 -2.37 15.49 1.81
N GLY A 250 -2.59 14.23 2.11
CA GLY A 250 -2.78 13.73 3.46
C GLY A 250 -1.83 12.59 3.75
N GLN A 251 -1.45 12.50 5.02
CA GLN A 251 -0.73 11.35 5.57
C GLN A 251 -1.62 10.64 6.57
N GLU A 252 -1.82 9.34 6.37
CA GLU A 252 -2.34 8.42 7.37
C GLU A 252 -1.18 7.54 7.81
N GLY A 253 -0.78 7.67 9.07
CA GLY A 253 0.39 7.00 9.60
C GLY A 253 0.11 6.27 10.91
N SER A 254 0.80 5.16 11.12
CA SER A 254 0.83 4.44 12.39
C SER A 254 2.26 3.99 12.66
N THR A 255 2.69 4.12 13.91
CA THR A 255 4.00 3.63 14.36
C THR A 255 3.80 2.89 15.68
N ILE A 256 4.60 1.86 15.90
CA ILE A 256 4.62 1.07 17.12
C ILE A 256 4.87 2.01 18.32
N THR A 257 4.12 1.79 19.41
CA THR A 257 4.28 2.57 20.63
C THR A 257 5.40 2.01 21.49
N ASP A 258 6.05 2.83 22.30
CA ASP A 258 7.13 2.42 23.22
C ASP A 258 6.74 1.19 24.06
N SER A 259 5.53 1.15 24.60
CA SER A 259 5.04 -0.01 25.37
C SER A 259 4.96 -1.31 24.58
N LYS A 260 4.83 -1.22 23.24
CA LYS A 260 4.82 -2.38 22.34
C LYS A 260 6.22 -2.76 21.88
N VAL A 261 7.14 -1.81 21.87
CA VAL A 261 8.58 -2.09 21.76
C VAL A 261 9.03 -2.85 23.01
N ASP A 262 8.68 -2.37 24.21
CA ASP A 262 9.01 -3.06 25.47
C ASP A 262 8.44 -4.49 25.54
N ASP A 263 7.19 -4.69 25.09
CA ASP A 263 6.57 -6.02 24.99
C ASP A 263 7.38 -6.92 24.02
N TYR A 264 7.82 -6.38 22.88
CA TYR A 264 8.62 -7.09 21.89
C TYR A 264 9.99 -7.47 22.47
N ASP A 265 10.72 -6.51 23.04
CA ASP A 265 12.04 -6.70 23.64
C ASP A 265 12.00 -7.73 24.78
N SER A 266 10.94 -7.71 25.58
CA SER A 266 10.71 -8.71 26.63
C SER A 266 10.58 -10.13 26.06
N ILE A 267 9.88 -10.29 24.93
CA ILE A 267 9.74 -11.58 24.25
C ILE A 267 11.08 -12.01 23.66
N VAL A 268 11.80 -11.10 23.00
CA VAL A 268 13.14 -11.38 22.43
C VAL A 268 14.10 -11.83 23.54
N SER A 269 14.17 -11.09 24.65
CA SER A 269 15.01 -11.44 25.79
C SER A 269 14.63 -12.78 26.44
N LEU A 270 13.33 -13.09 26.51
CA LEU A 270 12.85 -14.39 26.99
C LEU A 270 13.26 -15.52 26.04
N LEU A 271 13.18 -15.32 24.73
CA LEU A 271 13.66 -16.30 23.76
C LEU A 271 15.16 -16.50 23.87
N ASP A 272 15.94 -15.42 23.88
CA ASP A 272 17.41 -15.47 23.99
C ASP A 272 17.88 -16.16 25.28
N SER A 273 17.13 -16.02 26.37
CA SER A 273 17.45 -16.68 27.65
C SER A 273 17.00 -18.15 27.71
N MET A 274 15.84 -18.50 27.14
CA MET A 274 15.31 -19.86 27.19
C MET A 274 15.97 -20.81 26.19
N LEU A 275 16.40 -20.30 25.04
CA LEU A 275 16.86 -21.11 23.92
C LEU A 275 18.17 -21.87 24.22
N PRO A 276 19.19 -21.28 24.88
CA PRO A 276 20.36 -22.02 25.34
C PRO A 276 20.01 -23.13 26.35
N VAL A 277 19.06 -22.86 27.26
CA VAL A 277 18.60 -23.82 28.27
C VAL A 277 17.89 -25.00 27.60
N LEU A 278 17.05 -24.73 26.61
CA LEU A 278 16.31 -25.74 25.87
C LEU A 278 17.25 -26.63 25.03
N ILE A 279 18.24 -26.03 24.36
CA ILE A 279 19.29 -26.76 23.63
C ILE A 279 20.09 -27.65 24.59
N ALA A 280 20.57 -27.11 25.71
CA ALA A 280 21.32 -27.88 26.70
C ALA A 280 20.48 -29.04 27.28
N GLY A 281 19.20 -28.80 27.55
CA GLY A 281 18.25 -29.81 28.03
C GLY A 281 18.06 -30.95 27.04
N ILE A 282 17.90 -30.65 25.74
CA ILE A 282 17.79 -31.67 24.69
C ILE A 282 19.09 -32.47 24.58
N VAL A 283 20.24 -31.81 24.56
CA VAL A 283 21.56 -32.49 24.45
C VAL A 283 21.79 -33.40 25.65
N ALA A 284 21.54 -32.91 26.87
CA ALA A 284 21.65 -33.71 28.09
C ALA A 284 20.67 -34.90 28.07
N GLY A 285 19.43 -34.68 27.62
CA GLY A 285 18.42 -35.73 27.46
C GLY A 285 18.85 -36.83 26.49
N VAL A 286 19.43 -36.47 25.34
CA VAL A 286 19.96 -37.42 24.36
C VAL A 286 21.15 -38.21 24.93
N ILE A 287 22.07 -37.55 25.65
CA ILE A 287 23.21 -38.21 26.30
C ILE A 287 22.73 -39.21 27.36
N LEU A 288 21.80 -38.78 28.24
CA LEU A 288 21.26 -39.64 29.30
C LEU A 288 20.46 -40.81 28.73
N GLY A 289 19.64 -40.58 27.70
CA GLY A 289 18.90 -41.62 27.00
C GLY A 289 19.82 -42.62 26.30
N GLY A 290 20.87 -42.14 25.63
CA GLY A 290 21.89 -42.97 24.98
C GLY A 290 22.69 -43.81 25.97
N ALA A 291 23.12 -43.21 27.09
CA ALA A 291 23.78 -43.92 28.18
C ALA A 291 22.87 -44.98 28.81
N GLY A 292 21.60 -44.64 29.06
CA GLY A 292 20.60 -45.57 29.58
C GLY A 292 20.35 -46.76 28.62
N ALA A 293 20.19 -46.49 27.33
CA ALA A 293 20.03 -47.52 26.31
C ALA A 293 21.27 -48.43 26.20
N PHE A 294 22.48 -47.85 26.25
CA PHE A 294 23.73 -48.61 26.22
C PHE A 294 23.85 -49.54 27.44
N VAL A 295 23.57 -49.04 28.64
CA VAL A 295 23.58 -49.84 29.87
C VAL A 295 22.54 -50.97 29.80
N MET A 296 21.31 -50.71 29.33
CA MET A 296 20.30 -51.75 29.16
C MET A 296 20.71 -52.80 28.12
N ARG A 297 21.32 -52.40 27.01
CA ARG A 297 21.79 -53.31 25.97
C ARG A 297 22.91 -54.22 26.49
N ARG A 298 23.83 -53.66 27.28
CA ARG A 298 24.93 -54.40 27.92
C ARG A 298 24.40 -55.41 28.96
N ARG A 299 23.38 -55.04 29.74
CA ARG A 299 22.71 -55.95 30.68
C ARG A 299 21.97 -57.08 29.98
N ARG A 300 21.23 -56.82 28.90
CA ARG A 300 20.55 -57.86 28.09
C ARG A 300 21.53 -58.85 27.46
N GLN A 301 22.69 -58.39 27.00
CA GLN A 301 23.73 -59.28 26.46
C GLN A 301 24.39 -60.17 27.52
N GLN A 302 24.44 -59.73 28.78
CA GLN A 302 24.92 -60.56 29.90
C GLN A 302 23.88 -61.62 30.33
N THR A 303 22.58 -61.34 30.21
CA THR A 303 21.52 -62.30 30.54
C THR A 303 21.32 -63.40 29.50
N ILE A 304 21.79 -63.20 28.25
CA ILE A 304 21.75 -64.22 27.19
C ILE A 304 22.96 -65.17 27.24
N LYS A 305 24.02 -64.81 27.98
CA LYS A 305 25.24 -65.62 28.16
C LYS A 305 25.29 -66.39 29.49
N ALA A 306 24.25 -66.30 30.31
CA ALA A 306 24.06 -67.10 31.53
C ALA A 306 22.98 -68.16 31.26
#